data_AF-A0AAE1SLT4-F1
#
_entry.id   AF-A0AAE1SLT4-F1
#
_cell.length_a   1.000
_cell.length_b   1.000
_cell.length_c   1.000
_cell.angle_alpha   90.00
_cell.angle_beta   90.00
_cell.angle_gamma   90.00
#
_symmetry.space_group_name_H-M   'P 1'
#
loop_
_entity.id
_entity.type
_entity.pdbx_description
1 polymer ?
#
loop_
_entity_poly.entity_id
_entity_poly.type
_entity_poly.pdbx_seq_one_letter_code
_entity_poly.pdbx_strand_id
1 'polypeptide(L)'
;MVIANSRFLKKEEHLVTFRSSVAKTQKYLLLLRKDDNGLCKDCKVILREYLTTRHKLLVIDLEIKMEKKKVVDDRLRIKWGSLTMASAKEMRERLIAKGAWGSSGDASGM
;
A
#
# COMPACT_ATOMS: atom_id res chain seq x y z
N MET A 1 18.34 14.13 -1.70
CA MET A 1 17.26 13.12 -1.58
C MET A 1 17.86 11.84 -1.03
N VAL A 2 17.17 11.12 -0.16
CA VAL A 2 17.66 9.90 0.52
C VAL A 2 16.66 8.78 0.31
N ILE A 3 17.15 7.57 0.01
CA ILE A 3 16.30 6.37 -0.04
C ILE A 3 16.10 5.88 1.40
N ALA A 4 14.89 5.97 1.92
CA ALA A 4 14.60 5.62 3.31
C ALA A 4 14.91 4.14 3.62
N ASN A 5 14.74 3.27 2.63
CA ASN A 5 14.96 1.83 2.76
C ASN A 5 16.44 1.47 2.99
N SER A 6 17.38 2.29 2.51
CA SER A 6 18.83 2.02 2.60
C SER A 6 19.47 2.53 3.90
N ARG A 7 18.68 3.15 4.80
CA ARG A 7 19.19 3.75 6.04
C ARG A 7 19.41 2.76 7.17
N PHE A 8 18.69 1.64 7.11
CA PHE A 8 18.73 0.62 8.13
C PHE A 8 19.36 -0.63 7.52
N LEU A 9 20.30 -1.21 8.25
CA LEU A 9 20.86 -2.50 7.89
C LEU A 9 19.76 -3.54 8.01
N LYS A 10 19.30 -4.05 6.87
CA LYS A 10 18.26 -5.08 6.79
C LYS A 10 18.81 -6.28 6.07
N LYS A 11 18.28 -7.46 6.42
CA LYS A 11 18.52 -8.67 5.65
C LYS A 11 17.98 -8.50 4.23
N GLU A 12 18.65 -9.09 3.26
CA GLU A 12 18.28 -9.01 1.83
C GLU A 12 16.81 -9.42 1.60
N GLU A 13 16.34 -10.46 2.30
CA GLU A 13 14.95 -10.92 2.30
C GLU A 13 13.92 -9.83 2.63
N HIS A 14 14.29 -8.87 3.48
CA HIS A 14 13.45 -7.74 3.88
C HIS A 14 13.63 -6.50 2.99
N LEU A 15 14.56 -6.54 2.04
CA LEU A 15 14.78 -5.48 1.06
C LEU A 15 14.10 -5.80 -0.28
N VAL A 16 14.04 -7.08 -0.63
CA VAL A 16 13.49 -7.55 -1.90
C VAL A 16 11.97 -7.41 -1.90
N THR A 17 11.44 -6.46 -2.66
CA THR A 17 9.98 -6.30 -2.81
C THR A 17 9.40 -7.06 -4.00
N PHE A 18 10.25 -7.60 -4.88
CA PHE A 18 9.87 -8.44 -6.02
C PHE A 18 10.92 -9.53 -6.25
N ARG A 19 10.48 -10.78 -6.41
CA ARG A 19 11.35 -11.94 -6.66
C ARG A 19 10.80 -12.75 -7.84
N SER A 20 11.63 -12.98 -8.86
CA SER A 20 11.41 -13.94 -9.93
C SER A 20 12.45 -15.07 -9.85
N SER A 21 12.39 -16.04 -10.76
CA SER A 21 13.39 -17.10 -10.90
C SER A 21 14.78 -16.57 -11.28
N VAL A 22 14.83 -15.40 -11.95
CA VAL A 22 16.05 -14.85 -12.55
C VAL A 22 16.53 -13.58 -11.83
N ALA A 23 15.64 -12.84 -11.16
CA ALA A 23 15.97 -11.55 -10.57
C ALA A 23 15.27 -11.30 -9.23
N LYS A 24 15.98 -10.59 -8.34
CA LYS A 24 15.43 -10.00 -7.11
C LYS A 24 15.54 -8.49 -7.23
N THR A 25 14.46 -7.76 -7.01
CA THR A 25 14.43 -6.30 -7.20
C THR A 25 13.66 -5.60 -6.09
N GLN A 26 14.04 -4.36 -5.79
CA GLN A 26 13.27 -3.42 -4.96
C GLN A 26 12.34 -2.60 -5.86
N LYS A 27 11.11 -3.05 -6.06
CA LYS A 27 10.05 -2.34 -6.78
C LYS A 27 9.52 -1.11 -6.04
N TYR A 28 9.54 -1.11 -4.70
CA TYR A 28 9.03 0.01 -3.90
C TYR A 28 10.17 0.75 -3.21
N LEU A 29 10.21 2.05 -3.44
CA LEU A 29 11.18 2.97 -2.87
C LEU A 29 10.43 4.10 -2.16
N LEU A 30 10.89 4.44 -0.96
CA LEU A 30 10.46 5.64 -0.26
C LEU A 30 11.60 6.65 -0.27
N LEU A 31 11.29 7.87 -0.73
CA LEU A 31 12.24 8.95 -0.87
C LEU A 31 11.94 10.02 0.18
N LEU A 32 12.99 10.39 0.91
CA LEU A 32 12.96 11.49 1.86
C LEU A 32 13.80 12.65 1.30
N ARG A 33 13.41 13.88 1.63
CA ARG A 33 14.30 15.02 1.45
C ARG A 33 15.52 14.84 2.36
N LYS A 34 16.65 15.43 1.96
CA LYS A 34 17.90 15.30 2.71
C LYS A 34 17.75 15.90 4.12
N ASP A 35 17.00 16.98 4.23
CA ASP A 35 16.79 17.72 5.48
C ASP A 35 15.83 16.97 6.43
N ASP A 36 14.83 16.29 5.87
CA ASP A 36 13.85 15.49 6.62
C ASP A 36 14.38 14.11 7.04
N ASN A 37 15.66 13.83 6.74
CA ASN A 37 16.28 12.57 7.06
C ASN A 37 16.27 12.32 8.59
N GLY A 38 16.36 13.33 9.44
CA GLY A 38 16.27 13.11 10.90
C GLY A 38 14.95 12.51 11.38
N LEU A 39 13.87 12.60 10.59
CA LEU A 39 12.52 12.26 11.04
C LEU A 39 12.17 10.77 10.92
N CYS A 40 12.89 10.00 10.10
CA CYS A 40 12.58 8.59 9.88
C CYS A 40 13.25 7.70 10.93
N LYS A 41 12.41 6.99 11.70
CA LYS A 41 12.78 6.08 12.79
C LYS A 41 13.04 4.67 12.34
N ASP A 42 12.22 4.20 11.40
CA ASP A 42 12.34 2.88 10.81
C ASP A 42 11.70 2.87 9.41
N CYS A 43 12.08 1.90 8.60
CA CYS A 43 11.43 1.57 7.36
C CYS A 43 11.43 0.05 7.26
N LYS A 44 10.37 -0.61 6.82
CA LYS A 44 10.34 -2.07 6.69
C LYS A 44 9.41 -2.52 5.59
N VAL A 45 9.83 -3.57 4.89
CA VAL A 45 8.95 -4.29 3.96
C VAL A 45 8.16 -5.29 4.79
N ILE A 46 6.84 -5.21 4.75
CA ILE A 46 5.98 -6.22 5.35
C ILE A 46 5.80 -7.34 4.31
N LEU A 47 6.42 -8.47 4.60
CA LEU A 47 6.20 -9.74 3.91
C LEU A 47 4.92 -10.35 4.49
N ARG A 48 3.80 -10.32 3.77
CA ARG A 48 2.63 -11.12 4.12
C ARG A 48 2.74 -12.44 3.36
N GLU A 49 2.74 -13.56 4.07
CA GLU A 49 3.00 -14.89 3.48
C GLU A 49 1.89 -15.40 2.54
N TYR A 50 0.75 -14.71 2.39
CA TYR A 50 -0.45 -15.39 1.86
C TYR A 50 -1.33 -14.63 0.87
N LEU A 51 -0.84 -13.61 0.15
CA LEU A 51 -1.67 -12.97 -0.87
C LEU A 51 -1.02 -13.11 -2.25
N THR A 52 -1.81 -13.61 -3.19
CA THR A 52 -1.62 -13.78 -4.64
C THR A 52 -1.14 -12.54 -5.41
N THR A 53 -0.77 -11.47 -4.72
CA THR A 53 -0.29 -10.21 -5.28
C THR A 53 1.23 -10.17 -5.25
N ARG A 54 1.87 -10.04 -6.43
CA ARG A 54 3.33 -9.81 -6.60
C ARG A 54 3.87 -8.54 -5.91
N HIS A 55 3.02 -7.82 -5.20
CA HIS A 55 3.24 -6.48 -4.67
C HIS A 55 3.38 -6.55 -3.14
N LYS A 56 4.59 -6.30 -2.62
CA LYS A 56 4.86 -6.24 -1.17
C LYS A 56 4.60 -4.84 -0.61
N LEU A 57 4.19 -4.75 0.65
CA LEU A 57 3.95 -3.47 1.31
C LEU A 57 5.24 -2.91 1.90
N LEU A 58 5.50 -1.61 1.71
CA LEU A 58 6.60 -0.88 2.33
C LEU A 58 6.03 0.11 3.35
N VAL A 59 6.49 0.03 4.60
CA VAL A 59 6.03 0.86 5.72
C VAL A 59 7.20 1.70 6.22
N ILE A 60 6.92 2.96 6.57
CA ILE A 60 7.89 3.89 7.15
C ILE A 60 7.33 4.46 8.45
N ASP A 61 8.18 4.53 9.46
CA ASP A 61 7.90 5.19 10.74
C ASP A 61 8.59 6.56 10.75
N LEU A 62 7.78 7.61 10.91
CA LEU A 62 8.20 9.01 10.85
C LEU A 62 7.76 9.75 12.11
N GLU A 63 8.68 10.49 12.73
CA GLU A 63 8.37 11.44 13.78
C GLU A 63 8.14 12.83 13.17
N ILE A 64 6.88 13.14 12.88
CA ILE A 64 6.48 14.45 12.36
C ILE A 64 5.80 15.22 13.48
N LYS A 65 6.37 16.36 13.88
CA LYS A 65 5.69 17.30 14.78
C LYS A 65 4.54 17.94 14.02
N MET A 66 3.31 17.48 14.28
CA MET A 66 2.13 18.12 13.74
C MET A 66 1.93 19.46 14.46
N GLU A 67 2.24 20.56 13.79
CA GLU A 67 1.74 21.85 14.23
C GLU A 67 0.22 21.85 14.03
N LYS A 68 -0.53 22.19 15.09
CA LYS A 68 -1.99 22.38 15.00
C LYS A 68 -2.26 23.60 14.12
N LYS A 69 -2.26 23.42 12.80
CA LYS A 69 -2.88 24.39 11.90
C LYS A 69 -4.36 24.47 12.27
N LYS A 70 -4.91 25.68 12.37
CA LYS A 70 -6.37 25.85 12.40
C LYS A 70 -6.91 24.99 11.27
N VAL A 71 -7.78 24.04 11.59
CA VAL A 71 -8.49 23.23 10.60
C VAL A 71 -9.40 24.20 9.85
N VAL A 72 -8.84 24.94 8.89
CA VAL A 72 -9.58 25.25 7.68
C VAL A 72 -9.97 23.87 7.17
N ASP A 73 -11.25 23.67 6.88
CA ASP A 73 -11.84 22.40 6.47
C ASP A 73 -11.29 21.96 5.10
N ASP A 74 -9.99 21.73 5.02
CA ASP A 74 -9.28 21.19 3.86
C ASP A 74 -9.21 19.67 4.02
N ARG A 75 -10.36 19.08 4.40
CA ARG A 75 -10.49 17.63 4.43
C ARG A 75 -10.30 17.13 3.01
N LEU A 76 -9.22 16.39 2.78
CA LEU A 76 -9.14 15.40 1.71
C LEU A 76 -10.19 14.31 2.01
N ARG A 77 -11.46 14.66 1.80
CA ARG A 77 -12.54 13.70 1.67
C ARG A 77 -12.30 12.98 0.36
N ILE A 78 -12.27 11.65 0.41
CA ILE A 78 -12.58 10.87 -0.79
C ILE A 78 -13.94 11.40 -1.24
N LYS A 79 -13.96 12.14 -2.35
CA LYS A 79 -15.20 12.56 -2.98
C LYS A 79 -15.79 11.27 -3.55
N TRP A 80 -16.67 10.64 -2.78
CA TRP A 80 -17.49 9.52 -3.25
C TRP A 80 -18.44 9.94 -4.38
N GLY A 81 -18.42 11.20 -4.82
CA GLY A 81 -19.34 11.74 -5.82
C GLY A 81 -20.77 11.78 -5.27
N SER A 82 -21.75 11.59 -6.16
CA SER A 82 -23.19 11.52 -5.88
C SER A 82 -23.63 10.24 -5.15
N LEU A 83 -22.70 9.50 -4.51
CA LEU A 83 -23.01 8.26 -3.82
C LEU A 83 -23.90 8.53 -2.61
N THR A 84 -25.21 8.38 -2.81
CA THR A 84 -26.21 8.44 -1.74
C THR A 84 -26.27 7.10 -1.01
N MET A 85 -26.75 7.11 0.24
CA MET A 85 -26.99 5.88 1.01
C MET A 85 -27.87 4.88 0.25
N ALA A 86 -28.82 5.37 -0.56
CA ALA A 86 -29.65 4.54 -1.42
C ALA A 86 -28.83 3.83 -2.51
N SER A 87 -27.99 4.57 -3.24
CA SER A 87 -27.13 3.99 -4.28
C SER A 87 -26.08 3.01 -3.72
N ALA A 88 -25.55 3.28 -2.51
CA ALA A 88 -24.64 2.37 -1.82
C ALA A 88 -25.35 1.07 -1.40
N LYS A 89 -26.60 1.18 -0.92
CA LYS A 89 -27.43 0.03 -0.55
C LYS A 89 -27.80 -0.82 -1.78
N GLU A 90 -28.25 -0.19 -2.86
CA GLU A 90 -28.54 -0.86 -4.13
C GLU A 90 -27.29 -1.58 -4.67
N MET A 91 -26.13 -0.91 -4.66
CA MET A 91 -24.88 -1.50 -5.13
C MET A 91 -24.48 -2.71 -4.27
N ARG A 92 -24.64 -2.63 -2.94
CA ARG A 92 -24.42 -3.75 -2.02
C ARG A 92 -25.37 -4.91 -2.32
N GLU A 93 -26.64 -4.65 -2.55
CA GLU A 93 -27.65 -5.66 -2.90
C GLU A 93 -27.33 -6.31 -4.26
N ARG A 94 -26.89 -5.54 -5.25
CA ARG A 94 -26.45 -6.06 -6.56
C ARG A 94 -25.19 -6.91 -6.46
N LEU A 95 -24.25 -6.55 -5.59
CA LEU A 95 -23.04 -7.36 -5.33
C LEU A 95 -23.39 -8.68 -4.63
N ILE A 96 -24.32 -8.65 -3.66
CA ILE A 96 -24.82 -9.86 -3.00
C ILE A 96 -25.59 -10.73 -4.00
N ALA A 97 -26.44 -10.13 -4.84
CA ALA A 97 -27.23 -10.83 -5.86
C ALA A 97 -26.37 -11.41 -6.99
N LYS A 98 -25.25 -10.78 -7.34
CA LYS A 98 -24.27 -11.33 -8.29
C LYS A 98 -23.55 -12.57 -7.77
N GLY A 99 -23.67 -12.89 -6.48
CA GLY A 99 -23.10 -14.09 -5.88
C GLY A 99 -21.57 -14.08 -5.87
N ALA A 100 -20.99 -14.96 -5.06
CA ALA A 100 -19.56 -15.23 -5.05
C ALA A 100 -19.07 -15.44 -6.48
N TRP A 101 -18.00 -14.75 -6.86
CA TRP A 101 -17.29 -14.98 -8.11
C TRP A 101 -17.07 -16.48 -8.25
N GLY A 102 -17.82 -17.12 -9.15
CA GLY A 102 -17.73 -18.55 -9.37
C GLY A 102 -16.28 -18.86 -9.76
N SER A 103 -15.55 -19.54 -8.88
CA SER A 103 -14.35 -20.26 -9.25
C SER A 103 -14.77 -21.41 -10.15
N SER A 104 -14.92 -21.15 -11.44
CA SER A 104 -15.15 -22.18 -12.44
C SER A 104 -14.47 -21.76 -13.73
N GLY A 105 -13.31 -22.37 -13.96
CA GLY A 105 -12.50 -22.20 -15.16
C GLY A 105 -11.07 -22.59 -14.85
N ASP A 106 -10.79 -23.89 -14.81
CA ASP A 106 -9.44 -24.43 -14.82
C ASP A 106 -8.61 -23.74 -15.90
N ALA A 107 -7.53 -23.07 -15.50
CA ALA A 107 -6.47 -22.66 -16.40
C ALA A 107 -5.51 -23.83 -16.63
N SER A 108 -6.04 -24.94 -17.15
CA SER A 108 -5.25 -26.01 -17.78
C SER A 108 -5.41 -25.87 -19.28
N GLY A 109 -4.59 -25.01 -19.88
CA GLY A 109 -4.48 -24.91 -21.33
C GLY A 109 -3.93 -23.56 -21.79
N MET A 110 -2.62 -23.35 -21.61
CA MET A 110 -1.65 -22.73 -22.53
C MET A 110 -0.36 -22.40 -21.80
#